data_AF-A0A924AWG1-F1
#
_entry.id   AF-A0A924AWG1-F1
#
_cell.length_a   1.000
_cell.length_b   1.000
_cell.length_c   1.000
_cell.angle_alpha   90.00
_cell.angle_beta   90.00
_cell.angle_gamma   90.00
#
_symmetry.space_group_name_H-M   'P 1'
#
loop_
_entity.id
_entity.type
_entity.pdbx_description
1 polymer ?
#
loop_
_entity_poly.entity_id
_entity_poly.type
_entity_poly.pdbx_seq_one_letter_code
_entity_poly.pdbx_strand_id
1 'polypeptide(L)' 'MPLIYLVAGARPNFMKIAPIVRALQNQSALTFKIIHTGQHYDREMNDVFFEELGIPQPDV' A
#
# COMPACT_ATOMS: atom_id res chain seq x y z
N MET A 1 -13.60 -14.25 3.79
CA MET A 1 -12.53 -14.06 2.80
C MET A 1 -11.22 -13.87 3.55
N PRO A 2 -10.12 -14.52 3.16
CA PRO A 2 -8.82 -14.28 3.78
C PRO A 2 -8.42 -12.80 3.67
N LEU A 3 -7.73 -12.32 4.71
CA LEU A 3 -7.20 -10.96 4.78
C LEU A 3 -5.68 -10.98 4.66
N ILE A 4 -5.15 -10.20 3.74
CA ILE A 4 -3.71 -10.04 3.49
C ILE A 4 -3.27 -8.66 4.01
N TYR A 5 -2.22 -8.63 4.81
CA TYR A 5 -1.61 -7.39 5.27
C TYR A 5 -0.36 -7.07 4.45
N LEU A 6 -0.36 -5.92 3.78
CA LEU A 6 0.76 -5.37 3.05
C LEU A 6 1.50 -4.37 3.93
N VAL A 7 2.55 -4.82 4.62
CA VAL A 7 3.33 -3.99 5.55
C VAL A 7 4.50 -3.33 4.81
N ALA A 8 4.56 -2.00 4.84
CA ALA A 8 5.58 -1.20 4.16
C ALA A 8 6.08 -0.06 5.07
N GLY A 9 7.37 0.26 4.98
CA GLY A 9 7.98 1.31 5.81
C GLY A 9 8.74 2.38 5.05
N ALA A 10 9.09 2.14 3.78
CA ALA A 10 9.86 3.09 2.98
C ALA A 10 9.41 3.09 1.52
N ARG A 11 9.79 4.15 0.78
CA ARG A 11 9.50 4.30 -0.66
C ARG A 11 9.76 3.03 -1.50
N PRO A 12 10.89 2.30 -1.36
CA PRO A 12 11.11 1.07 -2.12
C PRO A 12 10.11 -0.04 -1.83
N ASN A 13 9.48 -0.06 -0.65
CA ASN A 13 8.42 -1.01 -0.33
C ASN A 13 7.13 -0.66 -1.08
N PHE A 14 6.74 0.63 -1.13
CA PHE A 14 5.53 1.07 -1.84
C PHE A 14 5.59 0.72 -3.33
N MET A 15 6.73 0.93 -3.99
CA MET A 15 6.94 0.51 -5.38
C MET A 15 6.75 -1.00 -5.58
N LYS A 16 7.11 -1.82 -4.58
CA LYS A 16 6.99 -3.28 -4.65
C LYS A 16 5.57 -3.78 -4.39
N ILE A 17 4.82 -3.14 -3.48
CA ILE A 17 3.44 -3.55 -3.19
C ILE A 17 2.44 -3.03 -4.23
N ALA A 18 2.77 -1.97 -4.97
CA ALA A 18 1.89 -1.40 -5.99
C ALA A 18 1.33 -2.42 -7.01
N PRO A 19 2.15 -3.27 -7.67
CA PRO A 19 1.61 -4.31 -8.54
C PRO A 19 0.77 -5.37 -7.81
N ILE A 20 1.06 -5.64 -6.53
CA ILE A 20 0.31 -6.58 -5.69
C ILE A 20 -1.08 -6.02 -5.37
N VAL A 21 -1.17 -4.74 -4.99
CA VAL A 21 -2.44 -4.04 -4.76
C VAL A 21 -3.35 -4.12 -5.98
N ARG A 22 -2.81 -3.82 -7.18
CA ARG A 22 -3.59 -3.88 -8.43
C ARG A 22 -4.12 -5.29 -8.71
N ALA A 23 -3.32 -6.33 -8.42
CA ALA A 23 -3.77 -7.71 -8.56
C ALA A 23 -4.88 -8.05 -7.56
N LEU A 24 -4.75 -7.61 -6.31
CA LEU A 24 -5.72 -7.86 -5.24
C LEU A 24 -7.05 -7.11 -5.42
N GLN A 25 -7.02 -5.90 -5.99
CA GLN A 25 -8.24 -5.16 -6.34
C GLN A 25 -9.11 -5.90 -7.37
N ASN A 26 -8.51 -6.75 -8.19
CA ASN A 26 -9.22 -7.57 -9.17
C ASN A 26 -9.62 -8.96 -8.62
N GLN A 27 -9.46 -9.20 -7.30
CA GLN A 27 -9.84 -10.45 -6.65
C GLN A 27 -10.97 -10.26 -5.65
N SER A 28 -12.15 -10.81 -5.97
CA SER A 28 -13.31 -10.79 -5.09
C SER A 28 -13.22 -11.77 -3.91
N ALA A 29 -12.36 -12.78 -4.01
CA ALA A 29 -12.20 -13.80 -2.96
C ALA A 29 -11.21 -13.41 -1.86
N LEU A 30 -10.47 -12.32 -2.04
CA LEU A 30 -9.42 -11.86 -1.12
C LEU A 30 -9.73 -10.43 -0.66
N THR A 31 -9.31 -10.13 0.56
CA THR A 31 -9.32 -8.76 1.10
C THR A 31 -7.90 -8.38 1.46
N PHE A 32 -7.59 -7.09 1.43
CA PHE A 32 -6.26 -6.61 1.80
C PHE A 32 -6.32 -5.31 2.58
N LYS A 33 -5.27 -5.06 3.36
CA LYS A 33 -4.99 -3.78 4.02
C LYS A 33 -3.54 -3.39 3.83
N ILE A 34 -3.27 -2.11 3.70
CA ILE A 34 -1.92 -1.53 3.65
C ILE A 34 -1.60 -0.99 5.04
N ILE A 35 -0.46 -1.41 5.61
CA ILE A 35 0.05 -0.92 6.89
C ILE A 35 1.33 -0.14 6.62
N HIS A 36 1.35 1.13 7.02
CA HIS A 36 2.56 1.94 7.01
C HIS A 36 3.20 1.95 8.40
N THR A 37 4.45 1.51 8.53
CA THR A 37 5.15 1.45 9.83
C THR A 37 5.62 2.80 10.39
N GLY A 38 5.29 3.93 9.76
CA GLY A 38 5.71 5.28 10.19
C GLY A 38 7.19 5.63 10.01
N GLN A 39 8.00 4.75 9.39
CA GLN A 39 9.39 5.08 9.05
C GLN A 39 9.39 6.14 7.93
N HIS A 40 10.21 7.20 8.06
CA HIS A 40 10.28 8.32 7.09
C HIS A 40 8.95 9.08 6.87
N TYR A 41 8.18 9.37 7.92
CA TYR A 41 6.92 10.12 7.81
C TYR A 41 7.14 11.62 7.54
N ASP A 42 7.60 11.94 6.34
CA ASP A 42 7.34 13.25 5.72
C ASP A 42 6.04 13.12 4.94
N ARG A 43 4.97 13.64 5.54
CA ARG A 43 3.58 13.49 5.08
C ARG A 43 3.41 13.91 3.62
N GLU A 44 4.05 15.01 3.23
CA GLU A 44 4.02 15.54 1.86
C GLU A 44 4.66 14.61 0.85
N MET A 45 5.70 13.85 1.23
CA MET A 45 6.39 12.95 0.31
C MET A 45 5.61 11.66 0.08
N ASN A 46 4.89 11.16 1.10
CA ASN A 46 4.13 9.92 1.00
C ASN A 46 2.87 10.06 0.13
N ASP A 47 2.08 11.14 0.31
CA ASP A 47 0.82 11.31 -0.41
C ASP A 47 1.03 11.32 -1.93
N VAL A 48 2.10 11.98 -2.39
CA VAL A 48 2.49 12.02 -3.81
C VAL A 48 2.79 10.61 -4.32
N PHE A 49 3.43 9.73 -3.54
CA PHE A 49 3.74 8.38 -4.01
C PHE A 49 2.53 7.47 -4.13
N PHE A 50 1.57 7.54 -3.21
CA PHE A 50 0.34 6.73 -3.31
C PHE A 50 -0.46 7.15 -4.55
N GLU A 51 -0.52 8.46 -4.82
CA GLU A 51 -1.14 9.00 -6.04
C GLU A 51 -0.38 8.57 -7.31
N GLU A 52 0.94 8.78 -7.38
CA GLU A 52 1.78 8.40 -8.53
C GLU A 52 1.73 6.90 -8.83
N LEU A 53 1.70 6.06 -7.79
CA LEU A 53 1.64 4.60 -7.92
C LEU A 53 0.21 4.09 -8.17
N GLY A 54 -0.81 4.94 -8.01
CA GLY A 54 -2.22 4.57 -8.15
C GLY A 54 -2.65 3.51 -7.14
N ILE A 55 -2.18 3.62 -5.89
CA ILE A 55 -2.56 2.73 -4.79
C ILE A 55 -3.31 3.50 -3.68
N PRO A 56 -4.22 2.87 -2.94
CA PRO A 56 -4.95 3.55 -1.88
C PRO A 56 -4.01 3.94 -0.73
N GLN A 57 -4.43 4.94 0.03
CA GLN A 57 -3.75 5.36 1.25
C GLN A 57 -3.70 4.21 2.27
N PRO A 58 -2.68 4.17 3.16
CA PRO A 58 -2.59 3.17 4.21
C PRO A 58 -3.83 3.12 5.11
N ASP A 59 -4.21 1.91 5.54
CA ASP A 59 -5.29 1.67 6.50
C ASP A 59 -4.87 1.95 7.95
N VAL A 60 -3.57 1.80 8.24
CA VAL A 60 -2.93 1.94 9.56
C VAL A 60 -1.57 2.60 9.40
#